data_AF-A0A1Q6U9D0-F1
#
_entry.id   AF-A0A1Q6U9D0-F1
#
_cell.length_a   1.000
_cell.length_b   1.000
_cell.length_c   1.000
_cell.angle_alpha   90.00
_cell.angle_beta   90.00
_cell.angle_gamma   90.00
#
_symmetry.space_group_name_H-M   'P 1'
#
loop_
_entity.id
_entity.type
_entity.pdbx_description
1 polymer ?
#
loop_
_entity_poly.entity_id
_entity_poly.type
_entity_poly.pdbx_seq_one_letter_code
_entity_poly.pdbx_strand_id
1 'polypeptide(L)' 'MTYFNKQWTEEVVLPDGSTASCQQDVDRFLKESRLAPAGDYSDAFRRAVRLNNERTERRELWAEFIRNYKRSIWYAKK' A
#
# COMPACT_ATOMS: atom_id res chain seq x y z
N MET A 1 30.43 -11.48 4.67
CA MET A 1 29.01 -11.41 5.07
C MET A 1 28.87 -10.28 6.07
N THR A 2 28.40 -9.12 5.61
CA THR A 2 28.20 -7.95 6.48
C THR A 2 26.83 -8.11 7.13
N TYR A 3 26.81 -8.62 8.36
CA TYR A 3 25.58 -8.72 9.15
C TYR A 3 25.14 -7.31 9.50
N PHE A 4 24.19 -6.76 8.75
CA PHE A 4 23.45 -5.55 9.13
C PHE A 4 22.56 -5.92 10.33
N ASN A 5 23.17 -6.08 11.51
CA ASN A 5 22.46 -6.24 12.77
C ASN A 5 22.09 -4.84 13.28
N LYS A 6 21.26 -4.11 12.53
CA LYS A 6 20.47 -3.05 13.13
C LYS A 6 19.33 -3.77 13.83
N GLN A 7 19.58 -4.14 15.07
CA GLN A 7 18.51 -4.55 15.98
C GLN A 7 17.56 -3.36 16.06
N TRP A 8 16.32 -3.53 15.58
CA TRP A 8 15.32 -2.48 15.65
C TRP A 8 15.06 -2.24 17.14
N THR A 9 15.50 -1.09 17.66
CA THR A 9 15.31 -0.74 19.06
C THR A 9 13.86 -0.42 19.39
N GLU A 10 13.00 -0.29 18.38
CA GLU A 10 11.59 0.04 18.49
C GLU A 10 10.77 -0.94 17.64
N GLU A 11 9.74 -1.54 18.26
CA GLU A 11 8.75 -2.34 17.56
C GLU A 11 8.00 -1.47 16.56
N VAL A 12 7.89 -1.93 15.32
CA VAL A 12 7.16 -1.20 14.28
C VAL A 12 5.80 -1.84 14.06
N VAL A 13 4.76 -1.02 14.17
CA VAL A 13 3.39 -1.43 13.89
C VAL A 13 3.19 -1.54 12.38
N LEU A 14 2.82 -2.73 11.93
CA LEU A 14 2.52 -3.06 10.54
C LEU A 14 1.10 -2.60 10.18
N PRO A 15 0.79 -2.43 8.87
CA PRO A 15 -0.52 -1.97 8.39
C PRO A 15 -1.72 -2.84 8.79
N ASP A 16 -1.50 -4.09 9.18
CA ASP A 16 -2.53 -5.00 9.70
C ASP A 16 -2.73 -4.89 11.22
N GLY A 17 -1.97 -4.05 11.90
CA GLY A 17 -1.99 -3.86 13.35
C GLY A 17 -1.07 -4.82 14.12
N SER A 18 -0.34 -5.71 13.44
CA SER A 18 0.68 -6.55 14.08
C SER A 18 1.96 -5.76 14.34
N THR A 19 2.80 -6.20 15.28
CA THR A 19 4.09 -5.55 15.56
C THR A 19 5.25 -6.38 15.01
N ALA A 20 6.13 -5.74 14.26
CA ALA A 20 7.38 -6.30 13.79
C ALA A 20 8.51 -5.87 14.73
N SER A 21 9.12 -6.85 15.39
CA SER A 21 10.28 -6.64 16.26
C SER A 21 11.61 -6.80 15.51
N CYS A 22 11.57 -7.40 14.33
CA CYS A 22 12.75 -7.61 13.50
C CYS A 22 12.43 -7.54 12.00
N GLN A 23 13.47 -7.37 11.18
CA GLN A 23 13.36 -7.28 9.73
C GLN A 23 12.73 -8.54 9.09
N GLN A 24 12.89 -9.71 9.72
CA GLN A 24 12.31 -10.97 9.25
C GLN A 24 10.79 -10.99 9.38
N ASP A 25 10.22 -10.29 10.37
CA ASP A 25 8.78 -10.17 10.54
C ASP A 25 8.17 -9.24 9.50
N VAL A 26 8.89 -8.15 9.17
CA VAL A 26 8.52 -7.26 8.05
C VAL A 26 8.55 -8.03 6.73
N ASP A 27 9.60 -8.80 6.46
CA ASP A 27 9.71 -9.61 5.24
C ASP A 27 8.63 -10.70 5.15
N ARG A 28 8.23 -11.27 6.29
CA ARG A 28 7.14 -12.25 6.37
C ARG A 28 5.80 -11.60 6.06
N PHE A 29 5.52 -10.46 6.71
CA PHE A 29 4.31 -9.68 6.46
C PHE A 29 4.21 -9.26 4.98
N LEU A 30 5.31 -8.78 4.39
CA LEU A 30 5.36 -8.40 2.97
C LEU A 30 5.12 -9.59 2.01
N LYS A 31 5.58 -10.78 2.37
CA LYS A 31 5.30 -12.02 1.61
C LYS A 31 3.83 -12.44 1.73
N GLU A 32 3.27 -12.42 2.93
CA GLU A 32 1.89 -12.82 3.19
C GLU A 32 0.88 -11.88 2.55
N SER A 33 1.14 -10.57 2.64
CA SER A 33 0.34 -9.53 1.99
C SER A 33 0.51 -9.48 0.46
N ARG A 34 1.37 -10.34 -0.11
CA ARG A 34 1.78 -10.32 -1.54
C ARG A 34 2.32 -8.97 -1.98
N LEU A 35 2.76 -8.15 -1.03
CA LEU A 35 3.25 -6.81 -1.27
C LEU A 35 4.73 -6.81 -1.65
N ALA A 36 5.52 -7.83 -1.34
CA ALA A 36 6.85 -8.03 -1.93
C ALA A 36 7.43 -9.40 -1.52
N PRO A 37 7.77 -10.30 -2.46
CA PRO A 37 8.67 -11.39 -2.15
C PRO A 37 10.04 -10.78 -1.83
N ALA A 38 10.61 -11.06 -0.66
CA ALA A 38 11.85 -10.48 -0.13
C ALA A 38 13.11 -10.55 -1.05
N GLY A 39 13.03 -11.18 -2.23
CA GLY A 39 14.11 -11.21 -3.22
C GLY A 39 13.82 -10.47 -4.52
N ASP A 40 12.61 -9.93 -4.73
CA ASP A 40 12.14 -9.57 -6.07
C ASP A 40 11.63 -8.12 -6.14
N TYR A 41 12.53 -7.17 -5.91
CA TYR A 41 12.40 -5.80 -6.43
C TYR A 41 12.60 -5.76 -7.96
N SER A 42 12.10 -6.76 -8.68
CA SER A 42 12.18 -6.78 -10.13
C SER A 42 11.41 -5.61 -10.73
N ASP A 43 11.85 -5.15 -11.89
CA ASP A 43 11.14 -4.08 -12.62
C ASP A 43 9.70 -4.49 -12.98
N ALA A 44 9.41 -5.80 -13.06
CA ALA A 44 8.06 -6.30 -13.22
C ALA A 44 7.19 -6.03 -11.98
N PHE A 45 7.71 -6.31 -10.79
CA PHE A 45 7.03 -6.02 -9.53
C PHE A 45 6.78 -4.52 -9.33
N ARG A 46 7.80 -3.68 -9.55
CA ARG A 46 7.67 -2.21 -9.47
C ARG A 46 6.61 -1.66 -10.43
N ARG A 47 6.55 -2.21 -11.65
CA ARG A 47 5.51 -1.87 -12.64
C ARG A 47 4.13 -2.31 -12.18
N ALA A 48 3.99 -3.49 -11.61
CA ALA A 48 2.71 -3.99 -11.11
C ALA A 48 2.17 -3.15 -9.94
N VAL A 49 3.03 -2.77 -8.99
CA VAL A 49 2.66 -1.87 -7.88
C VAL A 49 2.23 -0.51 -8.42
N ARG A 50 3.01 0.09 -9.33
CA ARG A 50 2.64 1.36 -9.96
C ARG A 50 1.28 1.27 -10.64
N LEU A 51 1.06 0.23 -11.44
CA LEU A 51 -0.21 0.02 -12.15
C LEU A 51 -1.39 -0.15 -11.17
N ASN A 52 -1.18 -0.81 -10.04
CA ASN A 52 -2.22 -1.00 -9.03
C ASN A 52 -2.57 0.32 -8.32
N ASN A 53 -1.56 1.12 -8.00
CA ASN A 53 -1.75 2.44 -7.40
C ASN A 53 -2.50 3.37 -8.38
N GLU A 54 -2.07 3.46 -9.63
CA GLU A 54 -2.75 4.25 -10.68
C GLU A 54 -4.22 3.82 -10.89
N ARG A 55 -4.50 2.51 -10.82
CA ARG A 55 -5.88 1.99 -10.89
C ARG A 55 -6.71 2.42 -9.68
N THR A 56 -6.12 2.43 -8.50
CA THR A 56 -6.79 2.82 -7.26
C THR A 56 -7.10 4.31 -7.27
N GLU A 57 -6.12 5.15 -7.61
CA GLU A 57 -6.30 6.61 -7.76
C GLU A 57 -7.41 6.94 -8.78
N ARG A 58 -7.43 6.24 -9.93
CA ARG A 58 -8.49 6.45 -10.93
C ARG A 58 -9.88 6.09 -10.41
N ARG A 59 -10.01 5.05 -9.58
CA ARG A 59 -11.29 4.68 -8.95
C ARG A 59 -11.75 5.73 -7.95
N GLU A 60 -10.82 6.29 -7.17
CA GLU A 60 -11.12 7.35 -6.20
C GLU A 60 -11.58 8.63 -6.91
N LEU A 61 -10.84 9.08 -7.92
CA LEU A 61 -11.20 10.23 -8.75
C LEU A 61 -12.58 10.05 -9.41
N TRP A 62 -12.87 8.85 -9.91
CA TRP A 62 -14.18 8.55 -10.48
C TRP A 62 -15.30 8.61 -9.43
N ALA A 63 -15.07 8.04 -8.24
CA ALA A 63 -16.03 8.09 -7.14
C ALA A 63 -16.31 9.54 -6.69
N GLU A 64 -15.28 10.37 -6.65
CA GLU A 64 -15.40 11.80 -6.34
C GLU A 64 -16.17 12.55 -7.43
N PHE A 65 -15.87 12.31 -8.71
CA PHE A 65 -16.61 12.89 -9.82
C PHE A 65 -18.11 12.57 -9.74
N ILE A 66 -18.47 11.31 -9.50
CA ILE A 66 -19.87 10.89 -9.37
C ILE A 66 -20.56 11.56 -8.18
N ARG A 67 -19.87 11.72 -7.03
CA ARG A 67 -20.42 12.47 -5.88
C ARG A 67 -20.68 13.92 -6.24
N ASN A 68 -19.71 14.59 -6.87
CA ASN A 68 -19.82 16.00 -7.23
C ASN A 68 -20.93 16.22 -8.26
N TYR A 69 -21.05 15.33 -9.25
CA TYR A 69 -22.13 15.35 -10.23
C TYR A 69 -23.52 15.14 -9.60
N LYS A 70 -23.68 14.16 -8.70
CA LYS A 70 -24.96 13.96 -8.00
C LYS A 70 -25.31 15.16 -7.11
N ARG A 71 -24.30 15.75 -6.47
CA ARG A 71 -24.46 16.94 -5.62
C ARG A 71 -24.93 18.15 -6.44
N SER A 72 -24.38 18.38 -7.64
CA SER A 72 -24.80 19.50 -8.50
C SER A 72 -26.26 19.36 -8.95
N ILE A 73 -26.71 18.17 -9.33
CA ILE A 73 -28.12 17.91 -9.67
C ILE A 73 -29.04 18.20 -8.48
N TRP A 74 -28.64 17.76 -7.28
CA TRP A 74 -29.46 17.92 -6.09
C TRP A 74 -29.61 19.40 -5.70
N TYR A 75 -28.53 20.19 -5.77
CA TYR A 75 -28.59 21.62 -5.49
C TYR A 75 -29.24 22.43 -6.61
N ALA A 76 -29.14 22.00 -7.88
CA ALA A 76 -29.81 22.65 -9.00
C ALA A 76 -31.35 22.47 -9.00
N LYS A 77 -31.88 21.54 -8.19
CA LYS A 77 -33.32 21.32 -8.00
C LYS A 77 -33.93 22.14 -6.85
N LYS A 78 -33.12 22.87 -6.08
CA LYS A 78 -33.57 23.83 -5.06
C LYS A 78 -33.59 25.23 -5.64
#